data_AF-A0A401Q901-F1
#
_entry.id   AF-A0A401Q901-F1
#
_cell.length_a   1.000
_cell.length_b   1.000
_cell.length_c   1.000
_cell.angle_alpha   90.00
_cell.angle_beta   90.00
_cell.angle_gamma   90.00
#
_symmetry.space_group_name_H-M   'P 1'
#
loop_
_entity.id
_entity.type
_entity.pdbx_description
1 polymer ?
#
loop_
_entity_poly.entity_id
_entity_poly.type
_entity_poly.pdbx_seq_one_letter_code
_entity_poly.pdbx_strand_id
1 'polypeptide(L)'
;MRQTSRYWWILYNFVCSCCFCCCQQRQGYLVTAPSVFRAGLEGVVSVTIFNPLKETTVHVHLVAKGTIVAHGQGSVFEKGTVTVKVPPGVSGQAQLKVWGNRYLADDGYIFHNFTTVTIDSKESSVFIQTDKPVYKPKQKVLINVFTVTPDLRPTNQK
;
A
#
# COMPACT_ATOMS: atom_id res chain seq x y z
N MET A 1 37.24 0.53 -67.34
CA MET A 1 35.85 0.95 -67.01
C MET A 1 35.34 0.01 -65.92
N ARG A 2 35.54 0.37 -64.65
CA ARG A 2 34.58 1.04 -63.72
C ARG A 2 33.26 0.26 -63.58
N GLN A 3 33.16 -0.67 -62.62
CA GLN A 3 32.89 -0.46 -61.18
C GLN A 3 31.38 -0.44 -60.89
N THR A 4 30.80 -1.63 -60.77
CA THR A 4 29.46 -1.90 -60.22
C THR A 4 29.58 -2.82 -59.01
N SER A 5 30.10 -2.29 -57.90
CA SER A 5 30.14 -3.04 -56.63
C SER A 5 30.26 -2.07 -55.45
N ARG A 6 29.22 -1.28 -55.19
CA ARG A 6 29.21 -0.33 -54.05
C ARG A 6 27.87 -0.13 -53.34
N TYR A 7 26.82 -0.90 -53.65
CA TYR A 7 25.49 -0.68 -53.03
C TYR A 7 25.02 -1.80 -52.09
N TRP A 8 25.71 -2.94 -52.04
CA TRP A 8 25.27 -4.06 -51.20
C TRP A 8 25.61 -3.90 -49.71
N TRP A 9 26.67 -3.15 -49.37
CA TRP A 9 27.10 -2.90 -47.99
C TRP A 9 26.25 -1.86 -47.25
N ILE A 10 25.58 -0.96 -47.99
CA ILE A 10 24.79 0.15 -47.43
C ILE A 10 23.43 -0.38 -46.93
N LEU A 11 22.85 -1.37 -47.62
CA LEU A 11 21.57 -1.97 -47.21
C LEU A 11 21.70 -2.89 -45.99
N TYR A 12 22.87 -3.51 -45.77
CA TYR A 12 23.10 -4.37 -44.61
C TYR A 12 23.27 -3.58 -43.30
N ASN A 13 23.86 -2.37 -43.37
CA ASN A 13 24.02 -1.49 -42.20
C ASN A 13 22.70 -0.80 -41.78
N PHE A 14 21.78 -0.55 -42.71
CA PHE A 14 20.53 0.14 -42.41
C PHE A 14 19.49 -0.77 -41.73
N VAL A 15 19.52 -2.08 -42.01
CA VAL A 15 18.63 -3.08 -41.38
C VAL A 15 19.08 -3.43 -39.96
N CYS A 16 20.37 -3.28 -39.64
CA CYS A 16 20.91 -3.59 -38.31
C CYS A 16 20.67 -2.47 -37.28
N SER A 17 20.33 -1.25 -37.70
CA SER A 17 20.08 -0.13 -36.78
C SER A 17 18.64 -0.04 -36.26
N CYS A 18 17.67 -0.71 -36.88
CA CYS A 18 16.28 -0.72 -36.39
C CYS A 18 16.00 -1.78 -35.32
N CYS A 19 16.94 -2.71 -35.09
CA CYS A 19 16.75 -3.81 -34.15
C CYS A 19 17.27 -3.52 -32.73
N PHE A 20 17.94 -2.38 -32.50
CA PHE A 20 18.61 -2.08 -31.24
C PHE A 20 17.90 -1.07 -30.32
N CYS A 21 16.68 -0.62 -30.63
CA CYS A 21 16.02 0.39 -29.79
C CYS A 21 14.50 0.24 -29.69
N CYS A 22 14.01 -0.90 -29.21
CA CYS A 22 12.67 -0.95 -28.63
C CYS A 22 12.61 -1.85 -27.39
N CYS A 23 13.55 -1.66 -26.45
CA CYS A 23 13.24 -1.95 -25.05
C CYS A 23 12.35 -0.81 -24.55
N GLN A 24 11.10 -0.76 -25.01
CA GLN A 24 10.13 0.19 -24.47
C GLN A 24 9.84 -0.26 -23.04
N GLN A 25 10.48 0.40 -22.07
CA GLN A 25 10.35 0.08 -20.66
C GLN A 25 8.88 0.25 -20.27
N ARG A 26 8.17 -0.87 -20.13
CA ARG A 26 6.71 -0.87 -19.95
C ARG A 26 6.39 -0.18 -18.64
N GLN A 27 5.50 0.80 -18.69
CA GLN A 27 4.98 1.42 -17.48
C GLN A 27 4.13 0.41 -16.71
N GLY A 28 4.21 0.46 -15.39
CA GLY A 28 3.45 -0.41 -14.51
C GLY A 28 3.35 0.20 -13.12
N TYR A 29 2.59 -0.46 -12.25
CA TYR A 29 2.45 -0.03 -10.86
C TYR A 29 2.40 -1.23 -9.92
N LEU A 30 2.80 -1.00 -8.68
CA LEU A 30 2.69 -1.94 -7.57
C LEU A 30 2.09 -1.20 -6.39
N VAL A 31 1.01 -1.74 -5.83
CA VAL A 31 0.41 -1.25 -4.59
C VAL A 31 0.51 -2.34 -3.53
N THR A 32 1.03 -2.00 -2.36
CA THR A 32 1.07 -2.89 -1.21
C THR A 32 0.37 -2.23 -0.04
N ALA A 33 -0.53 -2.97 0.60
CA ALA A 33 -1.29 -2.52 1.75
C ALA A 33 -1.40 -3.63 2.80
N PRO A 34 -1.62 -3.29 4.08
CA PRO A 34 -1.96 -4.26 5.10
C PRO A 34 -3.24 -5.02 4.74
N SER A 35 -3.28 -6.32 5.04
CA SER A 35 -4.52 -7.12 4.94
C SER A 35 -5.53 -6.75 6.03
N VAL A 36 -5.04 -6.21 7.15
CA VAL A 36 -5.85 -5.79 8.30
C VAL A 36 -5.53 -4.33 8.64
N PHE A 37 -6.55 -3.48 8.57
CA PHE A 37 -6.52 -2.10 9.07
C PHE A 37 -7.12 -2.05 10.46
N ARG A 38 -6.51 -1.28 11.37
CA ARG A 38 -6.99 -1.14 12.75
C ARG A 38 -7.74 0.17 12.90
N ALA A 39 -8.93 0.10 13.48
CA ALA A 39 -9.73 1.29 13.79
C ALA A 39 -8.99 2.19 14.79
N GLY A 40 -9.08 3.51 14.59
CA GLY A 40 -8.39 4.50 15.42
C GLY A 40 -6.91 4.70 15.10
N LEU A 41 -6.32 3.89 14.22
CA LEU A 41 -4.92 3.98 13.80
C LEU A 41 -4.79 4.40 12.34
N GLU A 42 -3.59 4.88 12.00
CA GLU A 42 -3.22 5.20 10.63
C GLU A 42 -2.66 3.94 9.96
N GLY A 43 -3.27 3.55 8.85
CA GLY A 43 -2.75 2.54 7.94
C GLY A 43 -1.92 3.21 6.84
N VAL A 44 -0.84 2.54 6.41
CA VAL A 44 0.04 3.03 5.35
C VAL A 44 -0.11 2.14 4.12
N VAL A 45 -0.40 2.74 2.97
CA VAL A 45 -0.40 2.08 1.66
C VAL A 45 0.82 2.54 0.89
N SER A 46 1.66 1.61 0.46
CA SER A 46 2.84 1.93 -0.34
C SER A 46 2.55 1.73 -1.82
N VAL A 47 2.99 2.68 -2.63
CA VAL A 47 2.77 2.70 -4.07
C VAL A 47 4.10 2.89 -4.78
N THR A 48 4.35 2.07 -5.78
CA THR A 48 5.50 2.18 -6.68
C THR A 48 5.00 2.26 -8.11
N ILE A 49 5.45 3.26 -8.85
CA ILE A 49 5.17 3.45 -10.27
C ILE A 49 6.46 3.18 -11.03
N PHE A 50 6.42 2.22 -11.94
CA PHE A 50 7.56 1.84 -12.75
C PHE A 50 7.61 2.72 -14.00
N ASN A 51 8.77 3.37 -14.21
CA ASN A 51 9.04 4.26 -15.35
C ASN A 51 8.08 5.46 -15.42
N PRO A 52 7.93 6.24 -14.33
CA PRO A 52 7.04 7.38 -14.31
C PRO A 52 7.57 8.47 -15.25
N LEU A 53 6.68 9.05 -16.06
CA LEU A 53 7.00 10.22 -16.89
C LEU A 53 6.71 11.52 -16.16
N LYS A 54 5.71 11.50 -15.27
CA LYS A 54 5.25 12.62 -14.47
C LYS A 54 4.80 12.11 -13.11
N GLU A 55 4.76 13.03 -12.15
CA GLU A 55 4.23 12.75 -10.82
C GLU A 55 2.73 12.41 -10.93
N THR A 56 2.30 11.41 -10.16
CA THR A 56 0.92 10.90 -10.20
C THR A 56 0.25 11.14 -8.86
N THR A 57 -0.95 11.71 -8.87
CA THR A 57 -1.74 11.87 -7.64
C THR A 57 -2.52 10.59 -7.37
N VAL A 58 -2.15 9.91 -6.29
CA VAL A 58 -2.77 8.65 -5.87
C VAL A 58 -3.82 8.94 -4.81
N HIS A 59 -4.99 8.34 -4.99
CA HIS A 59 -6.08 8.36 -4.02
C HIS A 59 -6.35 6.95 -3.52
N VAL A 60 -6.59 6.85 -2.22
CA VAL A 60 -6.90 5.60 -1.52
C VAL A 60 -8.19 5.79 -0.75
N HIS A 61 -9.18 4.96 -1.01
CA HIS A 61 -10.45 4.96 -0.30
C HIS A 61 -10.67 3.59 0.34
N LEU A 62 -11.05 3.61 1.62
CA LEU A 62 -11.49 2.43 2.35
C LEU A 62 -13.01 2.47 2.46
N VAL A 63 -13.68 1.47 1.90
CA VAL A 63 -15.14 1.40 1.81
C VAL A 63 -15.64 0.21 2.64
N ALA A 64 -16.40 0.48 3.70
CA ALA A 64 -17.01 -0.55 4.53
C ALA A 64 -18.54 -0.40 4.48
N LYS A 65 -19.26 -1.52 4.32
CA LYS A 65 -20.74 -1.54 4.25
C LYS A 65 -21.33 -0.57 3.20
N GLY A 66 -20.63 -0.36 2.09
CA GLY A 66 -21.05 0.55 1.02
C GLY A 66 -20.71 2.03 1.22
N THR A 67 -20.15 2.41 2.38
CA THR A 67 -19.80 3.79 2.72
C THR A 67 -18.28 3.97 2.78
N ILE A 68 -17.78 5.11 2.31
CA ILE A 68 -16.36 5.47 2.46
C ILE A 68 -16.12 5.80 3.94
N VAL A 69 -15.36 4.97 4.63
CA VAL A 69 -15.05 5.13 6.06
C VAL A 69 -13.72 5.83 6.30
N ALA A 70 -12.78 5.71 5.36
CA ALA A 70 -11.51 6.41 5.42
C ALA A 70 -11.02 6.71 4.01
N HIS A 71 -10.25 7.77 3.87
CA HIS A 71 -9.61 8.13 2.60
C HIS A 71 -8.25 8.78 2.86
N GLY A 72 -7.40 8.76 1.85
CA GLY A 72 -6.10 9.43 1.83
C GLY A 72 -5.69 9.73 0.40
N GLN A 73 -4.80 10.69 0.24
CA GLN A 73 -4.23 11.02 -1.06
C GLN A 73 -2.76 11.40 -0.90
N GLY A 74 -1.97 11.21 -1.95
CA GLY A 74 -0.57 11.61 -1.99
C GLY A 74 -0.01 11.60 -3.40
N SER A 75 0.92 12.51 -3.66
CA SER A 75 1.64 12.58 -4.93
C SER A 75 2.81 11.60 -4.92
N VAL A 76 2.93 10.80 -5.98
CA VAL A 76 3.92 9.74 -6.12
C VAL A 76 4.56 9.84 -7.49
N PHE A 77 5.88 10.04 -7.55
CA PHE A 77 6.65 9.96 -8.79
C PHE A 77 7.06 8.51 -9.07
N GLU A 78 8.04 7.97 -8.34
CA GLU A 78 8.48 6.57 -8.49
C GLU A 78 8.02 5.70 -7.31
N LYS A 79 8.21 6.18 -6.08
CA LYS A 79 7.84 5.50 -4.84
C LYS A 79 7.23 6.51 -3.89
N GLY A 80 6.20 6.08 -3.18
CA GLY A 80 5.52 6.93 -2.21
C GLY A 80 4.58 6.15 -1.32
N THR A 81 4.08 6.82 -0.30
CA THR A 81 3.16 6.23 0.68
C THR A 81 1.97 7.14 0.87
N VAL A 82 0.79 6.53 0.98
CA VAL A 82 -0.45 7.21 1.29
C VAL A 82 -0.94 6.71 2.65
N THR A 83 -1.10 7.63 3.59
CA THR A 83 -1.63 7.35 4.93
C THR A 83 -3.16 7.45 4.92
N VAL A 84 -3.82 6.48 5.54
CA VAL A 84 -5.29 6.42 5.67
C VAL A 84 -5.63 6.22 7.13
N LYS A 85 -6.34 7.17 7.72
CA LYS A 85 -6.77 7.11 9.12
C LYS A 85 -8.16 6.49 9.23
N VAL A 86 -8.25 5.33 9.87
CA VAL A 86 -9.54 4.64 10.04
C VAL A 86 -10.22 5.15 11.30
N PRO A 87 -11.49 5.60 11.24
CA PRO A 87 -12.19 6.07 12.43
C PRO A 87 -12.47 4.92 13.41
N PRO A 88 -12.52 5.19 14.73
CA PRO A 88 -12.96 4.22 15.72
C PRO A 88 -14.43 3.80 15.49
N GLY A 89 -14.80 2.61 15.97
CA GLY A 89 -16.18 2.08 15.84
C GLY A 89 -16.52 1.43 14.49
N VAL A 90 -15.57 1.37 13.54
CA VAL A 90 -15.74 0.63 12.28
C VAL A 90 -15.05 -0.73 12.38
N SER A 91 -15.73 -1.79 11.92
CA SER A 91 -15.18 -3.15 11.86
C SER A 91 -15.80 -3.99 10.75
N GLY A 92 -15.12 -5.09 10.40
CA GLY A 92 -15.57 -6.09 9.44
C GLY A 92 -14.83 -6.01 8.11
N GLN A 93 -15.40 -6.64 7.08
CA GLN A 93 -14.81 -6.59 5.73
C GLN A 93 -15.00 -5.21 5.09
N ALA A 94 -13.96 -4.75 4.39
CA ALA A 94 -13.94 -3.51 3.65
C ALA A 94 -13.25 -3.70 2.28
N GLN A 95 -13.56 -2.82 1.35
CA GLN A 95 -12.87 -2.72 0.07
C GLN A 95 -11.88 -1.55 0.10
N LEU A 96 -10.61 -1.85 -0.12
CA LEU A 96 -9.58 -0.86 -0.37
C LEU A 96 -9.54 -0.57 -1.86
N LYS A 97 -9.94 0.63 -2.26
CA LYS A 97 -9.94 1.11 -3.64
C LYS A 97 -8.78 2.10 -3.82
N VAL A 98 -7.96 1.89 -4.83
CA VAL A 98 -6.79 2.72 -5.11
C VAL A 98 -6.78 3.11 -6.58
N TRP A 99 -6.57 4.39 -6.86
CA TRP A 99 -6.37 4.87 -8.22
C TRP A 99 -5.34 6.00 -8.25
N GLY A 100 -4.55 6.02 -9.31
CA GLY A 100 -3.73 7.17 -9.69
C GLY A 100 -4.44 7.89 -10.82
N ASN A 101 -4.64 9.21 -10.67
CA ASN A 101 -5.25 10.12 -11.65
C ASN A 101 -6.61 9.64 -12.21
N ARG A 102 -7.71 10.29 -11.81
CA ARG A 102 -9.06 9.81 -12.15
C ARG A 102 -9.46 10.16 -13.58
N TYR A 103 -8.94 11.25 -14.13
CA TYR A 103 -9.33 11.75 -15.45
C TYR A 103 -8.15 11.72 -16.42
N LEU A 104 -8.45 11.48 -17.70
CA LEU A 104 -7.45 11.54 -18.79
C LEU A 104 -6.81 12.92 -18.95
N ALA A 105 -7.42 13.96 -18.39
CA ALA A 105 -6.89 15.32 -18.36
C ALA A 105 -5.80 15.53 -17.28
N ASP A 106 -5.67 14.59 -16.34
CA ASP A 106 -4.69 14.68 -15.26
C ASP A 106 -3.32 14.17 -15.74
N ASP A 107 -2.29 14.98 -15.52
CA ASP A 107 -0.91 14.63 -15.83
C ASP A 107 -0.41 13.51 -14.90
N GLY A 108 0.11 12.40 -15.46
CA GLY A 108 0.67 11.28 -14.69
C GLY A 108 0.16 9.91 -15.14
N TYR A 109 0.40 8.88 -14.34
CA TYR A 109 0.07 7.50 -14.66
C TYR A 109 -1.34 7.12 -14.18
N ILE A 110 -2.17 6.61 -15.09
CA ILE A 110 -3.57 6.27 -14.78
C ILE A 110 -3.69 4.78 -14.44
N PHE A 111 -4.21 4.48 -13.26
CA PHE A 111 -4.53 3.11 -12.86
C PHE A 111 -5.69 3.07 -11.86
N HIS A 112 -6.37 1.93 -11.79
CA HIS A 112 -7.44 1.70 -10.82
C HIS A 112 -7.47 0.23 -10.42
N ASN A 113 -7.49 -0.05 -9.11
CA ASN A 113 -7.57 -1.39 -8.57
C ASN A 113 -8.32 -1.39 -7.23
N PHE A 114 -8.81 -2.55 -6.82
CA PHE A 114 -9.42 -2.75 -5.52
C PHE A 114 -9.11 -4.13 -4.96
N THR A 115 -9.02 -4.22 -3.64
CA THR A 115 -8.87 -5.48 -2.92
C THR A 115 -9.71 -5.50 -1.64
N THR A 116 -10.06 -6.68 -1.17
CA THR A 116 -10.79 -6.85 0.10
C THR A 116 -9.80 -6.91 1.25
N VAL A 117 -10.07 -6.14 2.30
CA VAL A 117 -9.29 -6.07 3.53
C VAL A 117 -10.21 -6.20 4.73
N THR A 118 -9.64 -6.46 5.91
CA THR A 118 -10.39 -6.51 7.17
C THR A 118 -10.12 -5.27 8.00
N ILE A 119 -11.16 -4.70 8.59
CA ILE A 119 -11.05 -3.65 9.61
C ILE A 119 -11.24 -4.32 10.98
N ASP A 120 -10.21 -4.26 11.80
CA ASP A 120 -10.22 -4.73 13.18
C ASP A 120 -10.56 -3.57 14.13
N SER A 121 -11.60 -3.74 14.94
CA SER A 121 -12.00 -2.78 15.98
C SER A 121 -11.26 -2.97 17.29
N LYS A 122 -10.19 -3.78 17.33
CA LYS A 122 -9.42 -3.99 18.56
C LYS A 122 -8.69 -2.71 18.98
N GLU A 123 -9.31 -1.97 19.90
CA GLU A 123 -8.76 -0.73 20.47
C GLU A 123 -7.67 -0.98 21.51
N SER A 124 -7.72 -2.11 22.22
CA SER A 124 -6.71 -2.49 23.22
C SER A 124 -6.67 -4.00 23.48
N SER A 125 -5.61 -4.44 24.16
CA SER A 125 -5.44 -5.80 24.67
C SER A 125 -5.12 -5.73 26.17
N VAL A 126 -5.76 -6.59 26.96
CA VAL A 126 -5.47 -6.73 28.39
C VAL A 126 -4.59 -7.96 28.57
N PHE A 127 -3.48 -7.79 29.28
CA PHE A 127 -2.58 -8.86 29.66
C PHE A 127 -2.62 -9.04 31.18
N ILE A 128 -2.68 -10.31 31.59
CA ILE A 128 -2.71 -10.70 32.99
C ILE A 128 -1.44 -11.49 33.26
N GLN A 129 -0.65 -11.01 34.20
CA GLN A 129 0.53 -11.69 34.70
C GLN A 129 0.28 -12.09 36.14
N THR A 130 0.45 -13.38 36.44
CA THR A 130 0.44 -13.89 37.81
C THR A 130 1.86 -14.09 38.30
N ASP A 131 2.09 -14.07 39.61
CA ASP A 131 3.41 -14.35 40.18
C ASP A 131 3.84 -15.82 39.95
N LYS A 132 2.86 -16.73 39.87
CA LYS A 132 3.09 -18.16 39.61
C LYS A 132 2.03 -18.76 38.69
N PRO A 133 2.35 -19.85 37.97
CA PRO A 133 1.39 -20.58 37.14
C PRO A 133 0.46 -21.50 37.94
N VAL A 134 0.85 -21.95 39.15
CA VAL A 134 0.08 -22.90 39.99
C VAL A 134 0.15 -22.52 41.48
N TYR A 135 -0.96 -22.68 42.21
CA TYR A 135 -1.09 -22.32 43.63
C TYR A 135 -1.53 -23.50 44.49
N LYS A 136 -1.07 -23.52 45.74
CA LYS A 136 -1.60 -24.41 46.78
C LYS A 136 -2.78 -23.75 47.52
N PRO A 137 -3.64 -24.53 48.19
CA PRO A 137 -4.68 -23.96 49.05
C PRO A 137 -4.09 -22.98 50.08
N LYS A 138 -4.79 -21.87 50.33
CA LYS A 138 -4.41 -20.78 51.24
C LYS A 138 -3.21 -19.93 50.80
N GLN A 139 -2.69 -20.11 49.59
CA GLN A 139 -1.62 -19.25 49.07
C GLN A 139 -2.18 -17.94 48.52
N LYS A 140 -1.56 -16.81 48.88
CA LYS A 140 -1.90 -15.49 48.30
C LYS A 140 -1.45 -15.43 46.84
N VAL A 141 -2.33 -14.97 45.96
CA VAL A 141 -2.08 -14.76 44.52
C VAL A 141 -1.74 -13.28 44.31
N LEU A 142 -0.63 -13.00 43.62
CA LEU A 142 -0.29 -11.64 43.18
C LEU A 142 -0.51 -11.55 41.67
N ILE A 143 -1.26 -10.53 41.25
CA ILE A 143 -1.65 -10.32 39.86
C ILE A 143 -1.23 -8.93 39.44
N ASN A 144 -0.63 -8.83 38.26
CA ASN A 144 -0.42 -7.59 37.54
C ASN A 144 -1.30 -7.58 36.29
N VAL A 145 -2.01 -6.49 36.06
CA VAL A 145 -2.89 -6.31 34.90
C VAL A 145 -2.42 -5.08 34.16
N PHE A 146 -2.11 -5.23 32.87
CA PHE A 146 -1.72 -4.12 32.02
C PHE A 146 -2.50 -4.14 30.72
N THR A 147 -3.02 -2.96 30.35
CA THR A 147 -3.78 -2.74 29.13
C THR A 147 -2.89 -1.98 28.16
N VAL A 148 -2.75 -2.52 26.95
CA VAL A 148 -1.93 -1.92 25.90
C VAL A 148 -2.74 -1.71 24.63
N THR A 149 -2.45 -0.62 23.94
CA THR A 149 -2.92 -0.34 22.59
C THR A 149 -2.21 -1.24 21.56
N PRO A 150 -2.69 -1.32 20.31
CA PRO A 150 -2.12 -2.22 19.31
C PRO A 150 -0.68 -1.85 18.87
N ASP A 151 -0.20 -0.65 19.20
CA ASP A 151 1.19 -0.18 19.10
C ASP A 151 2.01 -0.46 20.37
N LEU A 152 1.49 -1.31 21.27
CA LEU A 152 2.14 -1.76 22.51
C LEU A 152 2.42 -0.63 23.51
N ARG A 153 1.67 0.46 23.44
CA ARG A 153 1.75 1.55 24.43
C ARG A 153 0.70 1.35 25.51
N PRO A 154 0.97 1.74 26.77
CA PRO A 154 -0.04 1.70 27.82
C PRO A 154 -1.24 2.57 27.44
N THR A 155 -2.46 2.05 27.59
CA THR A 155 -3.65 2.90 27.50
C THR A 155 -3.66 3.82 28.72
N ASN A 156 -3.55 5.14 28.53
CA ASN A 156 -3.75 6.11 29.60
C ASN A 156 -5.23 6.12 30.01
N GLN A 157 -5.65 5.12 30.79
CA GLN A 157 -6.88 5.22 31.57
C GLN A 157 -6.49 5.80 32.94
N LYS A 158 -6.91 7.04 33.15
CA LYS A 158 -6.86 7.71 34.44
C LYS A 158 -8.12 7.37 35.23
#